data_AF-A0A357ECI9-F1
#
_entry.id   AF-A0A357ECI9-F1
#
_cell.length_a   1.000
_cell.length_b   1.000
_cell.length_c   1.000
_cell.angle_alpha   90.00
_cell.angle_beta   90.00
_cell.angle_gamma   90.00
#
_symmetry.space_group_name_H-M   'P 1'
#
loop_
_entity.id
_entity.type
_entity.pdbx_description
1 polymer ?
#
loop_
_entity_poly.entity_id
_entity_poly.type
_entity_poly.pdbx_seq_one_letter_code
_entity_poly.pdbx_strand_id
1 'polypeptide(L)'
;MRPSDKLPPLFRATVQPVLEALNRDQVIERIWSKDHRLWKPDPKEITDRLGWLMVQDQMRQQLELLQRCVADARKHRVKDVVLLGMGGSSLGPEVFRTTFGPQKGAPRLWVLDSTIPGWIRQVTKAISPARTLFL
;
A
#
# COMPACT_ATOMS: atom_id res chain seq x y z
N MET A 1 -11.52 14.43 -9.79
CA MET A 1 -12.92 14.88 -9.81
C MET A 1 -12.90 16.39 -9.67
N ARG A 2 -13.38 17.15 -10.67
CA ARG A 2 -13.34 18.61 -10.58
C ARG A 2 -14.44 19.06 -9.61
N PRO A 3 -14.25 20.16 -8.85
CA PRO A 3 -15.28 20.71 -7.95
C PRO A 3 -16.62 21.07 -8.64
N SER A 4 -16.63 21.08 -9.98
CA SER A 4 -17.77 21.45 -10.83
C SER A 4 -18.58 20.28 -11.38
N ASP A 5 -18.18 19.03 -11.16
CA ASP A 5 -18.89 17.87 -11.68
C ASP A 5 -20.13 17.60 -10.82
N LYS A 6 -21.19 18.38 -11.05
CA LYS A 6 -22.49 18.23 -10.38
C LYS A 6 -23.01 16.83 -10.67
N LEU A 7 -23.20 16.02 -9.62
CA LEU A 7 -23.89 14.74 -9.71
C LEU A 7 -25.22 14.94 -10.46
N PRO A 8 -25.55 14.06 -11.44
CA PRO A 8 -26.84 14.11 -12.11
C PRO A 8 -27.99 14.18 -11.10
N PRO A 9 -29.09 14.91 -11.37
CA PRO A 9 -30.16 15.17 -10.40
C PRO A 9 -30.71 13.92 -9.72
N LEU A 10 -30.80 12.82 -10.48
CA LEU A 10 -31.25 11.51 -10.00
C LEU A 10 -30.36 10.97 -8.86
N PHE A 11 -29.04 11.16 -8.92
CA PHE A 11 -28.13 10.72 -7.87
C PHE A 11 -28.10 11.68 -6.68
N ARG A 12 -28.34 12.98 -6.91
CA ARG A 12 -28.32 13.98 -5.82
C ARG A 12 -29.41 13.71 -4.79
N ALA A 13 -30.63 13.40 -5.23
CA ALA A 13 -31.74 13.08 -4.32
C ALA A 13 -31.44 11.89 -3.41
N THR A 14 -30.68 10.90 -3.90
CA THR A 14 -30.28 9.70 -3.13
C THR A 14 -29.07 9.94 -2.24
N VAL A 15 -28.08 10.72 -2.70
CA VAL A 15 -26.79 10.91 -2.00
C VAL A 15 -26.87 12.01 -0.93
N GLN A 16 -27.60 13.09 -1.19
CA GLN A 16 -27.65 14.26 -0.30
C GLN A 16 -28.10 13.91 1.14
N PRO A 17 -29.16 13.12 1.36
CA PRO A 17 -29.56 12.75 2.73
C PRO A 17 -28.49 11.94 3.47
N VAL A 18 -27.76 11.09 2.75
CA VAL A 18 -26.66 10.29 3.33
C VAL A 18 -25.48 11.18 3.71
N LEU A 19 -25.09 12.13 2.86
CA LEU A 19 -24.03 13.09 3.17
C LEU A 19 -24.37 13.93 4.40
N GLU A 20 -25.63 14.38 4.51
CA GLU A 20 -26.10 15.13 5.67
C GLU A 20 -26.08 14.27 6.95
N ALA A 21 -26.44 12.99 6.85
CA ALA A 21 -26.32 12.06 7.99
C ALA A 21 -24.86 11.86 8.40
N LEU A 22 -23.95 11.59 7.46
CA LEU A 22 -22.53 11.42 7.74
C LEU A 22 -21.92 12.67 8.41
N ASN A 23 -22.37 13.86 8.02
CA ASN A 23 -21.94 15.13 8.60
C ASN A 23 -22.51 15.33 10.02
N ARG A 24 -23.81 15.07 10.23
CA ARG A 24 -24.43 15.15 11.56
C ARG A 24 -23.77 14.19 12.55
N ASP A 25 -23.42 12.99 12.09
CA ASP A 25 -22.81 11.94 12.91
C ASP A 25 -21.28 12.10 13.05
N GLN A 26 -20.72 13.17 12.47
CA GLN A 26 -19.29 13.51 12.49
C GLN A 26 -18.38 12.34 12.10
N VAL A 27 -18.80 11.58 11.07
CA VAL A 27 -18.16 10.32 10.72
C VAL A 27 -16.69 10.51 10.36
N ILE A 28 -16.35 11.58 9.63
CA ILE A 28 -14.97 11.83 9.21
C ILE A 28 -14.08 12.14 10.43
N GLU A 29 -14.50 13.05 11.30
CA GLU A 29 -13.77 13.42 12.51
C GLU A 29 -13.58 12.20 13.42
N ARG A 30 -14.63 11.38 13.56
CA ARG A 30 -14.60 10.17 14.38
C ARG A 30 -13.69 9.08 13.80
N ILE A 31 -13.58 8.96 12.47
CA ILE A 31 -12.58 8.09 11.82
C ILE A 31 -11.17 8.57 12.20
N TRP A 32 -10.88 9.87 12.07
CA TRP A 32 -9.59 10.45 12.41
C TRP A 32 -9.22 10.33 13.89
N SER A 33 -10.20 10.45 14.78
CA SER A 33 -10.02 10.23 16.23
C SER A 33 -10.01 8.74 16.61
N LYS A 34 -10.07 7.83 15.62
CA LYS A 34 -10.13 6.37 15.81
C LYS A 34 -11.28 5.90 16.71
N ASP A 35 -12.43 6.57 16.67
CA ASP A 35 -13.61 6.19 17.46
C ASP A 35 -14.22 4.88 16.92
N HIS A 36 -13.89 3.77 17.58
CA HIS A 36 -14.36 2.44 17.20
C HIS A 36 -15.89 2.29 17.22
N ARG A 37 -16.60 3.12 18.00
CA ARG A 37 -18.06 3.05 18.13
C ARG A 37 -18.80 3.42 16.85
N LEU A 38 -18.09 3.92 15.83
CA LEU A 38 -18.62 4.02 14.46
C LEU A 38 -18.97 2.65 13.87
N TRP A 39 -18.28 1.58 14.26
CA TRP A 39 -18.47 0.24 13.71
C TRP A 39 -18.99 -0.77 14.73
N LYS A 40 -18.43 -0.81 15.94
CA LYS A 40 -18.93 -1.67 17.03
C LYS A 40 -18.50 -1.18 18.42
N PRO A 41 -19.18 -1.58 19.51
CA PRO A 41 -18.82 -1.20 20.87
C PRO A 41 -17.45 -1.70 21.34
N ASP A 42 -16.93 -2.79 20.78
CA ASP A 42 -15.62 -3.33 21.13
C ASP A 42 -14.50 -2.64 20.30
N PRO A 43 -13.48 -2.03 20.93
CA PRO A 43 -12.36 -1.41 20.21
C PRO A 43 -11.42 -2.39 19.52
N LYS A 44 -11.46 -3.68 19.88
CA LYS A 44 -10.56 -4.70 19.34
C LYS A 44 -10.81 -4.89 17.84
N GLU A 45 -9.71 -4.96 17.09
CA GLU A 45 -9.68 -5.06 15.62
C GLU A 45 -10.13 -3.81 14.86
N ILE A 46 -10.35 -2.69 15.55
CA ILE A 46 -10.62 -1.40 14.90
C ILE A 46 -9.49 -0.43 15.17
N THR A 47 -9.26 -0.10 16.44
CA THR A 47 -8.31 0.95 16.82
C THR A 47 -6.86 0.62 16.42
N ASP A 48 -6.53 -0.68 16.37
CA ASP A 48 -5.26 -1.25 15.91
C ASP A 48 -5.14 -1.38 14.38
N ARG A 49 -6.25 -1.27 13.64
CA ARG A 49 -6.27 -1.39 12.15
C ARG A 49 -6.40 -0.05 11.42
N LEU A 50 -6.50 1.06 12.14
CA LEU A 50 -6.55 2.42 11.59
C LEU A 50 -5.17 3.07 11.42
N GLY A 51 -4.09 2.28 11.39
CA GLY A 51 -2.73 2.78 11.19
C GLY A 51 -2.52 3.49 9.85
N TRP A 52 -3.27 3.10 8.82
CA TRP A 52 -3.21 3.69 7.48
C TRP A 52 -3.55 5.19 7.44
N LEU A 53 -4.27 5.72 8.43
CA LEU A 53 -4.56 7.16 8.52
C LEU A 53 -3.32 8.02 8.79
N MET A 54 -2.31 7.44 9.46
CA MET A 54 -1.09 8.15 9.89
C MET A 54 0.17 7.64 9.19
N VAL A 55 0.01 6.75 8.21
CA VAL A 55 1.13 6.05 7.56
C VAL A 55 2.08 7.04 6.87
N GLN A 56 1.56 8.14 6.32
CA GLN A 56 2.39 9.17 5.69
C GLN A 56 3.39 9.78 6.67
N ASP A 57 2.96 10.08 7.90
CA ASP A 57 3.80 10.74 8.91
C ASP A 57 4.81 9.76 9.48
N GLN A 58 4.38 8.51 9.71
CA GLN A 58 5.25 7.41 10.11
C GLN A 58 6.32 7.15 9.05
N MET A 59 5.95 7.08 7.77
CA MET A 59 6.89 6.79 6.70
C MET A 59 7.90 7.90 6.43
N ARG A 60 7.52 9.17 6.65
CA ARG A 60 8.47 10.29 6.58
C ARG A 60 9.64 10.09 7.55
N GLN A 61 9.36 9.60 8.75
CA GLN A 61 10.40 9.33 9.76
C GLN A 61 11.31 8.14 9.37
N GLN A 62 10.83 7.22 8.54
CA GLN A 62 11.59 6.07 8.07
C GLN A 62 12.41 6.33 6.80
N LEU A 63 12.28 7.52 6.20
CA LEU A 63 12.88 7.82 4.89
C LEU A 63 14.40 7.66 4.88
N GLU A 64 15.09 8.13 5.93
CA GLU A 64 16.55 7.99 6.03
C GLU A 64 16.98 6.52 6.10
N LEU A 65 16.27 5.72 6.89
CA LEU A 65 16.56 4.29 7.01
C LEU A 65 16.39 3.57 5.67
N LEU A 66 15.30 3.88 4.94
CA LEU A 66 15.05 3.33 3.61
C LEU A 66 16.12 3.77 2.60
N GLN A 67 16.55 5.03 2.64
CA GLN A 67 17.62 5.53 1.77
C GLN A 67 18.95 4.83 2.04
N ARG A 68 19.27 4.56 3.32
CA ARG A 68 20.47 3.78 3.69
C ARG A 68 20.38 2.34 3.17
N CYS A 69 19.24 1.68 3.33
CA CYS A 69 19.00 0.34 2.78
C CYS A 69 19.21 0.30 1.26
N VAL A 70 18.69 1.30 0.53
CA VAL A 70 18.91 1.41 -0.92
C VAL A 70 20.39 1.65 -1.26
N ALA A 71 21.09 2.48 -0.50
CA ALA A 71 22.52 2.72 -0.69
C ALA A 71 23.35 1.44 -0.47
N ASP A 72 23.03 0.66 0.56
CA ASP A 72 23.69 -0.61 0.85
C ASP A 72 23.42 -1.64 -0.26
N ALA A 73 22.18 -1.77 -0.72
CA ALA A 73 21.84 -2.63 -1.85
C ALA A 73 22.65 -2.27 -3.11
N ARG A 74 22.86 -0.97 -3.38
CA ARG A 74 23.73 -0.50 -4.48
C ARG A 74 25.19 -0.85 -4.26
N LYS A 75 25.72 -0.67 -3.05
CA LYS A 75 27.10 -1.04 -2.67
C LYS A 75 27.35 -2.53 -2.88
N HIS A 76 26.39 -3.37 -2.52
CA HIS A 76 26.43 -4.82 -2.75
C HIS A 76 26.11 -5.24 -4.19
N ARG A 77 25.88 -4.28 -5.11
CA ARG A 77 25.59 -4.53 -6.53
C ARG A 77 24.39 -5.46 -6.72
N VAL A 78 23.37 -5.32 -5.87
CA VAL A 78 22.09 -6.02 -5.99
C VAL A 78 21.48 -5.70 -7.35
N LYS A 79 21.09 -6.75 -8.09
CA LYS A 79 20.48 -6.65 -9.42
C LYS A 79 19.01 -6.97 -9.41
N ASP A 80 18.57 -7.82 -8.48
CA ASP A 80 17.20 -8.29 -8.36
C ASP A 80 16.75 -8.14 -6.91
N VAL A 81 15.49 -7.76 -6.72
CA VAL A 81 14.78 -7.85 -5.44
C VAL A 81 13.62 -8.81 -5.64
N VAL A 82 13.54 -9.86 -4.84
CA VAL A 82 12.42 -10.81 -4.86
C VAL A 82 11.61 -10.61 -3.59
N LEU A 83 10.43 -10.04 -3.76
CA LEU A 83 9.44 -9.86 -2.70
C LEU A 83 8.60 -11.14 -2.57
N LEU A 84 8.72 -11.80 -1.43
CA LEU A 84 8.01 -13.01 -1.06
C LEU A 84 6.82 -12.62 -0.20
N GLY A 85 5.63 -12.54 -0.80
CA GLY A 85 4.45 -12.13 -0.07
C GLY A 85 3.17 -12.37 -0.85
N MET A 86 2.05 -12.50 -0.14
CA MET A 86 0.75 -12.75 -0.74
C MET A 86 -0.30 -11.73 -0.30
N GLY A 87 -1.22 -11.38 -1.20
CA GLY A 87 -2.32 -10.45 -0.91
C GLY A 87 -1.86 -8.99 -0.70
N GLY A 88 -2.16 -8.38 0.45
CA GLY A 88 -1.85 -6.96 0.66
C GLY A 88 -0.36 -6.62 0.57
N SER A 89 0.51 -7.55 0.96
CA SER A 89 1.97 -7.37 0.91
C SER A 89 2.55 -7.45 -0.51
N SER A 90 1.84 -8.04 -1.47
CA SER A 90 2.27 -8.13 -2.88
C SER A 90 1.57 -7.09 -3.77
N LEU A 91 0.27 -6.85 -3.54
CA LEU A 91 -0.54 -5.96 -4.37
C LEU A 91 -0.05 -4.50 -4.34
N GLY A 92 0.30 -3.97 -3.17
CA GLY A 92 0.84 -2.61 -3.05
C GLY A 92 2.14 -2.42 -3.86
N PRO A 93 3.15 -3.27 -3.65
CA PRO A 93 4.38 -3.28 -4.45
C PRO A 93 4.13 -3.51 -5.95
N GLU A 94 3.18 -4.35 -6.33
CA GLU A 94 2.82 -4.60 -7.72
C GLU A 94 2.24 -3.36 -8.42
N VAL A 95 1.42 -2.57 -7.72
CA VAL A 95 0.95 -1.27 -8.20
C VAL A 95 2.15 -0.36 -8.48
N PHE A 96 3.07 -0.19 -7.52
CA PHE A 96 4.25 0.65 -7.73
C PHE A 96 5.13 0.17 -8.89
N ARG A 97 5.36 -1.13 -8.99
CA ARG A 97 6.13 -1.75 -10.08
C ARG A 97 5.50 -1.44 -11.44
N THR A 98 4.18 -1.56 -11.55
CA THR A 98 3.44 -1.34 -12.79
C THR A 98 3.36 0.15 -13.14
N THR A 99 3.14 1.01 -12.15
CA THR A 99 3.01 2.46 -12.35
C THR A 99 4.33 3.12 -12.72
N PHE A 100 5.43 2.79 -12.03
CA PHE A 100 6.72 3.45 -12.24
C PHE A 100 7.64 2.70 -13.21
N GLY A 101 7.40 1.41 -13.42
CA GLY A 101 8.22 0.58 -14.31
C GLY A 101 9.69 0.47 -13.89
N PRO A 102 10.53 -0.11 -14.75
CA PRO A 102 11.96 -0.25 -14.50
C PRO A 102 12.67 1.11 -14.41
N GLN A 103 13.51 1.29 -13.40
CA GLN A 103 14.29 2.51 -13.20
C GLN A 103 15.78 2.25 -13.50
N LYS A 104 16.42 3.15 -14.25
CA LYS A 104 17.83 3.02 -14.63
C LYS A 104 18.71 3.00 -13.36
N GLY A 105 19.52 1.97 -13.21
CA GLY A 105 20.43 1.81 -12.06
C GLY A 105 19.75 1.33 -10.77
N ALA A 106 18.45 0.97 -10.81
CA ALA A 106 17.76 0.28 -9.73
C ALA A 106 17.73 -1.24 -10.00
N PRO A 107 17.65 -2.08 -8.95
CA PRO A 107 17.44 -3.51 -9.14
C PRO A 107 16.04 -3.77 -9.72
N ARG A 108 15.90 -4.88 -10.45
CA ARG A 108 14.62 -5.36 -10.95
C ARG A 108 13.81 -5.95 -9.81
N LEU A 109 12.56 -5.52 -9.65
CA LEU A 109 11.63 -6.06 -8.66
C LEU A 109 10.85 -7.25 -9.24
N TRP A 110 10.89 -8.37 -8.52
CA TRP A 110 10.06 -9.55 -8.71
C TRP A 110 9.07 -9.65 -7.57
N VAL A 111 7.77 -9.72 -7.86
CA VAL A 111 6.73 -9.99 -6.87
C VAL A 111 6.35 -11.46 -6.99
N LEU A 112 6.71 -12.25 -5.99
CA LEU A 112 6.46 -13.70 -5.93
C LEU A 112 5.30 -13.98 -4.97
N ASP A 113 4.09 -13.83 -5.48
CA ASP A 113 2.81 -14.13 -4.79
C ASP A 113 2.25 -15.49 -5.26
N SER A 114 3.05 -16.54 -5.14
CA SER A 114 2.59 -17.88 -5.51
C SER A 114 3.42 -18.98 -4.88
N THR A 115 2.74 -20.05 -4.47
CA THR A 115 3.36 -21.31 -4.03
C THR A 115 3.48 -22.33 -5.17
N ILE A 116 3.07 -21.98 -6.40
CA ILE A 116 3.15 -22.87 -7.56
C ILE A 116 4.63 -23.09 -7.91
N PRO A 117 5.14 -24.35 -7.91
CA PRO A 117 6.55 -24.63 -8.16
C PRO A 117 7.08 -24.11 -9.49
N GLY A 118 6.22 -24.05 -10.53
CA GLY A 118 6.57 -23.48 -11.83
C GLY A 118 6.92 -22.00 -11.75
N TRP A 119 6.17 -21.22 -10.97
CA TRP A 119 6.39 -19.78 -10.79
C TRP A 119 7.70 -19.52 -10.04
N ILE A 120 7.92 -20.26 -8.95
CA ILE A 120 9.17 -20.22 -8.18
C ILE A 120 10.36 -20.55 -9.10
N ARG A 121 10.25 -21.61 -9.89
CA ARG A 121 11.31 -22.02 -10.83
C ARG A 121 11.60 -20.96 -11.89
N GLN A 122 10.59 -20.25 -12.38
CA GLN A 122 10.76 -19.16 -13.34
C GLN A 122 11.58 -18.01 -12.74
N VAL A 123 11.24 -17.57 -11.53
CA VAL A 123 11.99 -16.52 -10.83
C VAL A 123 13.42 -16.99 -10.55
N THR A 124 13.61 -18.18 -9.99
CA THR A 124 14.95 -18.72 -9.69
C THR A 124 15.85 -18.82 -10.93
N LYS A 125 15.29 -19.14 -12.10
CA LYS A 125 16.04 -19.17 -13.38
C LYS A 125 16.42 -17.78 -13.89
N ALA A 126 15.67 -16.75 -13.53
CA ALA A 126 15.84 -15.41 -14.06
C ALA A 126 16.76 -14.50 -13.22
N ILE A 127 17.15 -14.95 -12.02
CA ILE A 127 17.95 -14.19 -11.05
C ILE A 127 19.30 -14.88 -10.76
N SER A 128 20.22 -14.13 -10.16
CA SER A 128 21.43 -14.68 -9.54
C SER A 128 21.33 -14.51 -8.03
N PRO A 129 21.22 -15.59 -7.22
CA PRO A 129 21.04 -15.48 -5.78
C PRO A 129 22.12 -14.62 -5.08
N ALA A 130 23.37 -14.71 -5.54
CA ALA A 130 24.48 -13.91 -5.01
C ALA A 130 24.35 -12.39 -5.24
N ARG A 131 23.42 -11.95 -6.09
CA ARG A 131 23.11 -10.53 -6.34
C ARG A 131 21.62 -10.22 -6.18
N THR A 132 20.91 -11.05 -5.42
CA THR A 132 19.48 -10.88 -5.17
C THR A 132 19.24 -10.56 -3.71
N LEU A 133 18.39 -9.56 -3.45
CA LEU A 133 17.84 -9.31 -2.13
C LEU A 133 16.46 -9.99 -2.05
N PHE A 134 16.24 -10.81 -1.03
CA PHE A 134 14.93 -11.40 -0.76
C PHE A 134 14.29 -10.64 0.39
N LEU A 135 13.04 -10.22 0.20
CA LEU A 135 12.23 -9.47 1.17
C LEU A 135 10.94 -10.22 1.46
#